data_AF-A0A8H4UYD3-F1
#
_entry.id   AF-A0A8H4UYD3-F1
#
_cell.length_a   1.000
_cell.length_b   1.000
_cell.length_c   1.000
_cell.angle_alpha   90.00
_cell.angle_beta   90.00
_cell.angle_gamma   90.00
#
_symmetry.space_group_name_H-M   'P 1'
#
loop_
_entity.id
_entity.type
_entity.pdbx_description
1 polymer ?
#
loop_
_entity_poly.entity_id
_entity_poly.type
_entity_poly.pdbx_seq_one_letter_code
_entity_poly.pdbx_strand_id
1 'polypeptide(L)' 'MPSYVITGASRGIGFEFLRQLSADPDSTVIGLVRDKESTEGKVQKELRRDNIHLIKADLKDHDSLK' A
#
# COMPACT_ATOMS: atom_id res chain seq x y z
N MET A 1 -12.10 -0.90 13.87
CA MET A 1 -11.46 -1.12 12.56
C MET A 1 -10.44 0.00 12.33
N PRO A 2 -9.14 -0.26 12.51
CA PRO A 2 -8.10 0.74 12.27
C PRO A 2 -7.77 0.84 10.76
N SER A 3 -7.53 2.06 10.30
CA SER A 3 -7.13 2.33 8.91
C SER A 3 -5.76 2.99 8.88
N TYR A 4 -4.86 2.48 8.04
CA TYR A 4 -3.48 2.93 7.95
C TYR A 4 -3.17 3.43 6.54
N VAL A 5 -2.60 4.62 6.42
CA VAL A 5 -2.06 5.14 5.16
C VAL A 5 -0.54 5.09 5.21
N ILE A 6 0.07 4.42 4.24
CA ILE A 6 1.53 4.27 4.14
C ILE A 6 1.99 4.96 2.87
N THR A 7 2.79 6.02 3.02
CA THR A 7 3.46 6.67 1.89
C THR A 7 4.71 5.89 1.48
N GLY A 8 4.91 5.63 0.19
CA GLY A 8 6.09 4.90 -0.28
C GLY A 8 6.01 3.40 -0.03
N ALA A 9 4.82 2.81 -0.18
CA ALA A 9 4.55 1.42 0.18
C ALA A 9 5.12 0.38 -0.80
N SER A 10 5.78 0.80 -1.89
CA SER A 10 6.23 -0.09 -2.96
C SER A 10 7.52 -0.87 -2.67
N ARG A 11 8.28 -0.49 -1.62
CA ARG A 11 9.58 -1.11 -1.30
C ARG A 11 10.05 -0.80 0.13
N GLY A 12 11.04 -1.56 0.60
CA GLY A 12 11.74 -1.30 1.86
C GLY A 12 10.79 -1.30 3.06
N ILE A 13 10.97 -0.32 3.96
CA ILE A 13 10.19 -0.22 5.21
C ILE A 13 8.70 -0.03 4.94
N GLY A 14 8.31 0.74 3.91
CA GLY A 14 6.90 0.92 3.56
C GLY A 14 6.22 -0.39 3.15
N PHE A 15 6.95 -1.26 2.46
CA PHE A 15 6.44 -2.58 2.09
C PHE A 15 6.34 -3.53 3.30
N GLU A 16 7.28 -3.41 4.24
CA GLU A 16 7.23 -4.21 5.48
C GLU A 16 6.07 -3.77 6.39
N PHE A 17 5.76 -2.48 6.47
CA PHE A 17 4.54 -2.02 7.14
C PHE A 17 3.29 -2.55 6.46
N LEU A 18 3.25 -2.60 5.12
CA LEU A 18 2.19 -3.26 4.38
C LEU A 18 2.04 -4.72 4.83
N ARG A 19 3.14 -5.47 4.94
CA ARG A 19 3.15 -6.88 5.37
C ARG A 19 2.60 -7.07 6.79
N GLN A 20 3.07 -6.26 7.75
CA GLN A 20 2.74 -6.42 9.16
C GLN A 20 1.35 -5.90 9.50
N LEU A 21 1.00 -4.70 9.02
CA LEU A 21 -0.29 -4.11 9.34
C LEU A 21 -1.42 -4.91 8.67
N SER A 22 -1.24 -5.35 7.42
CA SER A 22 -2.27 -6.16 6.75
C SER A 22 -2.40 -7.58 7.29
N ALA A 23 -1.54 -8.01 8.22
CA ALA A 23 -1.66 -9.33 8.86
C ALA A 23 -2.93 -9.45 9.69
N ASP A 24 -3.45 -8.34 10.20
CA ASP A 24 -4.78 -8.25 10.80
C ASP A 24 -5.84 -8.03 9.70
N PRO A 25 -6.73 -9.00 9.43
CA PRO A 25 -7.76 -8.87 8.41
C PRO A 25 -8.80 -7.77 8.72
N ASP A 26 -8.95 -7.37 9.99
CA ASP A 26 -9.83 -6.27 10.41
C ASP A 26 -9.17 -4.89 10.23
N SER A 27 -7.93 -4.82 9.75
CA SER A 27 -7.27 -3.56 9.43
C SER A 27 -7.39 -3.22 7.94
N THR A 28 -7.64 -1.95 7.63
CA THR A 28 -7.60 -1.46 6.25
C THR A 28 -6.25 -0.80 5.99
N VAL A 29 -5.46 -1.34 5.07
CA VAL A 29 -4.12 -0.80 4.77
C VAL A 29 -4.10 -0.18 3.38
N ILE A 30 -3.83 1.11 3.33
CA ILE A 30 -3.78 1.91 2.10
C ILE A 30 -2.33 2.26 1.80
N GLY A 31 -1.79 1.71 0.71
CA GLY A 31 -0.45 2.00 0.24
C GLY A 31 -0.45 3.04 -0.88
N LEU A 32 0.23 4.17 -0.68
CA LEU A 32 0.49 5.14 -1.74
C LEU A 32 1.75 4.75 -2.51
N VAL A 33 1.61 4.58 -3.83
CA VAL A 33 2.68 4.11 -4.71
C VAL A 33 2.72 4.91 -6.01
N ARG A 34 3.91 5.12 -6.57
CA ARG A 34 4.05 5.79 -7.87
C ARG A 34 3.71 4.87 -9.05
N ASP A 35 4.08 3.61 -8.91
CA ASP A 35 3.83 2.54 -9.87
C ASP A 35 2.89 1.50 -9.23
N LYS A 36 1.62 1.58 -9.60
CA LYS A 36 0.55 0.74 -9.04
C LYS A 36 0.63 -0.69 -9.57
N GLU A 37 0.76 -0.86 -10.89
CA GLU A 37 0.77 -2.18 -11.53
C GLU A 37 1.93 -3.05 -11.03
N SER A 38 3.14 -2.48 -10.96
CA SER A 38 4.31 -3.20 -10.45
C SER A 38 4.13 -3.60 -8.99
N THR A 39 3.53 -2.73 -8.17
CA THR A 39 3.34 -3.01 -6.75
C THR A 39 2.20 -4.01 -6.51
N GLU A 40 1.11 -3.93 -7.27
CA GLU A 40 0.02 -4.91 -7.23
C GLU A 40 0.53 -6.32 -7.54
N GLY A 41 1.35 -6.47 -8.59
CA GLY A 41 1.97 -7.75 -8.92
C GLY A 41 2.80 -8.33 -7.77
N LYS A 42 3.53 -7.49 -7.03
CA LYS A 42 4.31 -7.91 -5.85
C LYS A 42 3.41 -8.29 -4.67
N VAL A 43 2.42 -7.47 -4.35
CA VAL A 43 1.47 -7.73 -3.25
C VAL A 43 0.69 -9.02 -3.50
N GLN A 44 0.23 -9.24 -4.73
CA GLN A 44 -0.46 -10.48 -5.11
C GLN A 44 0.46 -11.71 -5.13
N LYS A 45 1.76 -11.53 -5.38
CA LYS A 45 2.72 -12.64 -5.33
C LYS A 45 3.12 -13.00 -3.89
N GLU A 46 3.32 -12.01 -3.02
CA GLU A 46 3.94 -12.20 -1.70
C GLU A 46 2.97 -12.19 -0.52
N LEU A 47 1.91 -11.38 -0.56
CA LEU A 47 1.00 -11.18 0.58
C LEU A 47 -0.36 -11.85 0.35
N ARG A 48 -0.95 -11.71 -0.85
CA ARG A 48 -2.27 -12.27 -1.20
C ARG A 48 -3.35 -11.93 -0.18
N ARG A 49 -3.58 -10.63 0.07
CA ARG A 49 -4.57 -10.16 1.03
C ARG A 49 -5.51 -9.13 0.41
N ASP A 50 -6.78 -9.22 0.79
CA ASP A 50 -7.86 -8.40 0.26
C ASP A 50 -8.04 -7.07 1.01
N ASN A 51 -7.45 -6.95 2.20
CA ASN A 51 -7.48 -5.76 3.04
C ASN A 51 -6.37 -4.73 2.71
N ILE A 52 -5.67 -4.93 1.60
CA ILE A 52 -4.65 -4.03 1.07
C ILE A 52 -5.23 -3.26 -0.13
N HIS A 53 -5.18 -1.94 -0.06
CA HIS A 53 -5.60 -1.06 -1.14
C HIS A 53 -4.40 -0.24 -1.64
N LEU A 54 -4.09 -0.34 -2.93
CA LEU A 54 -3.01 0.42 -3.54
C LEU A 54 -3.58 1.57 -4.37
N ILE A 55 -3.15 2.79 -4.01
CA ILE A 55 -3.52 4.03 -4.69
C ILE A 55 -2.29 4.60 -5.37
N LYS A 56 -2.45 4.94 -6.66
CA LYS A 56 -1.40 5.62 -7.40
C LYS A 56 -1.33 7.08 -6.92
N ALA A 57 -0.19 7.48 -6.38
CA ALA A 57 0.06 8.84 -5.91
C ALA A 57 1.54 9.17 -6.02
N ASP A 58 1.84 10.40 -6.41
CA ASP A 58 3.19 10.96 -6.41
C ASP A 58 3.25 12.17 -5.47
N LEU A 59 4.12 12.10 -4.45
CA LEU A 59 4.29 13.18 -3.49
C LEU A 59 4.80 14.49 -4.12
N LYS A 60 5.33 14.44 -5.35
CA LYS A 60 5.75 15.62 -6.11
C LYS A 60 4.62 16.24 -6.94
N ASP A 61 3.53 15.52 -7.15
CA ASP A 61 2.36 15.97 -7.90
C ASP A 61 1.18 16.12 -6.95
N HIS A 62 0.93 17.34 -6.51
CA HIS A 62 -0.14 17.62 -5.56
C HIS A 62 -1.53 17.24 -6.10
N ASP A 63 -1.76 17.30 -7.41
CA ASP A 63 -3.06 16.92 -7.98
C ASP A 63 -3.29 15.41 -7.89
N SER A 64 -2.21 14.61 -7.83
CA SER A 64 -2.30 13.16 -7.58
C SER A 64 -2.63 12.79 -6.12
N LEU A 65 -2.62 13.77 -5.21
CA LEU A 65 -2.90 13.59 -3.77
C LEU A 65 -4.28 14.13 -3.37
N LYS A 66 -5.01 14.79 -4.27
CA LYS A 66 -6.33 15.40 -4.04
C LYS A 66 -7.47 14.39 -4.18
#